data_AF-A0A7G1KI62-F1
#
_entry.id   AF-A0A7G1KI62-F1
#
_cell.length_a   1.000
_cell.length_b   1.000
_cell.length_c   1.000
_cell.angle_alpha   90.00
_cell.angle_beta   90.00
_cell.angle_gamma   90.00
#
_symmetry.space_group_name_H-M   'P 1'
#
loop_
_entity.id
_entity.type
_entity.pdbx_description
1 polymer ?
#
loop_
_entity_poly.entity_id
_entity_poly.type
_entity_poly.pdbx_seq_one_letter_code
_entity_poly.pdbx_strand_id
1 'polypeptide(L)'
;MPSASEQAKVAAATINGKSRKIAALPWFWSDQYDLKLQIAGLNTGYDEVVLSGDPSGDRDFTCFYLRAGELVAADCINRPRDFVFSKRAITQQLHINRDELLLAGSA
;
A
#
# COMPACT_ATOMS: atom_id res chain seq x y z
N MET A 1 13.98 -1.84 -7.52
CA MET A 1 13.33 -2.09 -6.21
C MET A 1 13.22 -0.77 -5.45
N PRO A 2 12.01 -0.33 -5.08
CA PRO A 2 11.79 1.01 -4.51
C PRO A 2 12.56 1.28 -3.21
N SER A 3 12.65 0.28 -2.33
CA SER A 3 13.40 0.34 -1.07
C SER A 3 14.89 0.63 -1.29
N ALA A 4 15.54 -0.07 -2.22
CA ALA A 4 16.96 0.12 -2.54
C ALA A 4 17.25 1.54 -3.04
N SER A 5 16.37 2.09 -3.88
CA SER A 5 16.53 3.47 -4.37
C SER A 5 16.39 4.52 -3.26
N GLU A 6 15.48 4.31 -2.29
CA GLU A 6 15.34 5.23 -1.15
C GLU A 6 16.53 5.12 -0.18
N GLN A 7 17.01 3.91 0.08
CA GLN A 7 18.21 3.70 0.89
C GLN A 7 19.45 4.34 0.25
N ALA A 8 19.61 4.23 -1.07
CA ALA A 8 20.72 4.89 -1.79
C ALA A 8 20.71 6.41 -1.63
N LYS A 9 19.52 7.04 -1.70
CA LYS A 9 19.37 8.50 -1.47
C LYS A 9 19.73 8.91 -0.05
N VAL A 10 19.40 8.08 0.95
CA VAL A 10 19.80 8.33 2.35
C VAL A 10 21.31 8.18 2.52
N ALA A 11 21.91 7.11 2.00
CA ALA A 11 23.35 6.90 2.05
C ALA A 11 24.12 8.07 1.42
N ALA A 12 23.70 8.53 0.23
CA ALA A 12 24.29 9.69 -0.44
C ALA A 12 24.14 10.98 0.38
N ALA A 13 23.00 11.19 1.05
CA ALA A 13 22.81 12.34 1.94
C ALA A 13 23.76 12.28 3.15
N THR A 14 23.86 11.12 3.80
CA THR A 14 24.73 10.90 4.96
C THR A 14 26.20 11.16 4.63
N ILE A 15 26.69 10.65 3.49
CA ILE A 15 28.07 10.90 3.03
C ILE A 15 28.34 12.40 2.84
N ASN A 16 27.33 13.17 2.41
CA ASN A 16 27.42 14.62 2.24
C ASN A 16 27.12 15.42 3.52
N GLY A 17 27.15 14.78 4.70
CA GLY A 17 26.92 15.42 5.98
C GLY A 17 25.46 15.88 6.20
N LYS A 18 24.51 15.40 5.39
CA LYS A 18 23.08 15.73 5.52
C LYS A 18 22.35 14.59 6.21
N SER A 19 21.57 14.91 7.25
CA SER A 19 20.67 13.95 7.88
C SER A 19 19.40 13.80 7.06
N ARG A 20 19.09 12.58 6.62
CA ARG A 20 17.83 12.24 5.94
C ARG A 20 17.29 10.94 6.51
N LYS A 21 16.04 10.95 6.99
CA LYS A 21 15.34 9.73 7.37
C LYS A 21 14.70 9.09 6.15
N ILE A 22 14.62 7.76 6.15
CA ILE A 22 13.72 7.04 5.22
C ILE A 22 12.30 7.34 5.68
N ALA A 23 11.58 8.13 4.90
CA ALA A 23 10.20 8.52 5.19
C ALA A 23 9.19 7.90 4.19
N ALA A 24 9.68 7.18 3.18
CA ALA A 24 8.82 6.59 2.18
C ALA A 24 8.15 5.31 2.72
N LEU A 25 6.84 5.22 2.54
CA LEU A 25 6.09 3.99 2.80
C LEU A 25 6.66 2.84 1.95
N PRO A 26 6.97 1.68 2.55
CA PRO A 26 7.33 0.48 1.79
C PRO A 26 6.26 0.16 0.76
N TRP A 27 6.67 -0.21 -0.44
CA TRP A 27 5.75 -0.67 -1.46
C TRP A 27 6.45 -1.61 -2.44
N PHE A 28 5.67 -2.53 -3.00
CA PHE A 28 6.12 -3.58 -3.89
C PHE A 28 5.18 -3.73 -5.07
N TRP A 29 5.63 -4.43 -6.10
CA TRP A 29 4.79 -4.80 -7.23
C TRP A 29 5.20 -6.16 -7.77
N SER A 30 4.27 -6.84 -8.41
CA SER A 30 4.50 -8.06 -9.16
C SER A 30 3.60 -8.04 -10.39
N ASP A 31 4.16 -8.37 -11.55
CA ASP A 31 3.38 -8.65 -12.76
C ASP A 31 3.38 -10.18 -12.95
N GLN A 32 2.20 -10.79 -12.95
CA GLN A 32 2.02 -12.24 -13.17
C GLN A 32 0.91 -12.44 -14.18
N TYR A 33 1.25 -12.88 -15.38
CA TYR A 33 0.33 -12.91 -16.52
C TYR A 33 -0.32 -11.53 -16.73
N ASP A 34 -1.65 -11.46 -16.76
CA ASP A 34 -2.47 -10.25 -16.85
C ASP A 34 -2.86 -9.67 -15.48
N LEU A 35 -2.26 -10.15 -14.38
CA LEU A 35 -2.44 -9.60 -13.05
C LEU A 35 -1.31 -8.63 -12.69
N LYS A 36 -1.70 -7.38 -12.40
CA LYS A 36 -0.82 -6.35 -11.86
C LYS A 36 -1.08 -6.21 -10.37
N LEU A 37 -0.18 -6.77 -9.55
CA LEU A 37 -0.23 -6.63 -8.11
C LEU A 37 0.62 -5.43 -7.68
N GLN A 38 0.04 -4.53 -6.89
CA GLN A 38 0.74 -3.43 -6.23
C GLN A 38 0.44 -3.46 -4.73
N ILE A 39 1.48 -3.47 -3.90
CA ILE A 39 1.38 -3.57 -2.45
C ILE A 39 1.81 -2.24 -1.82
N ALA A 40 0.97 -1.66 -0.98
CA ALA A 40 1.29 -0.47 -0.17
C ALA A 40 1.43 -0.88 1.30
N GLY A 41 2.51 -0.47 1.96
CA GLY A 41 2.74 -0.76 3.38
C GLY A 41 3.27 -2.16 3.66
N LEU A 42 3.16 -2.58 4.92
CA LEU A 42 3.55 -3.91 5.40
C LEU A 42 2.38 -4.46 6.21
N ASN A 43 1.85 -5.61 5.81
CA ASN A 43 0.66 -6.17 6.45
C ASN A 43 0.97 -6.89 7.78
N THR A 44 2.24 -7.15 8.13
CA THR A 44 2.59 -7.85 9.37
C THR A 44 1.86 -7.27 10.59
N GLY A 45 1.14 -8.13 11.33
CA GLY A 45 0.40 -7.74 12.54
C GLY A 45 -0.93 -7.03 12.31
N TYR A 46 -1.53 -7.15 11.12
CA TYR A 46 -2.95 -6.82 10.93
C TYR A 46 -3.83 -7.70 11.83
N ASP A 47 -5.00 -7.20 12.21
CA ASP A 47 -6.05 -7.94 12.93
C ASP A 47 -7.35 -8.06 12.13
N GLU A 48 -7.51 -7.26 11.09
CA GLU A 48 -8.67 -7.28 10.20
C GLU A 48 -8.27 -7.13 8.72
N VAL A 49 -9.04 -7.77 7.84
CA VAL A 49 -8.96 -7.59 6.38
C VAL A 49 -10.31 -7.17 5.84
N VAL A 50 -10.35 -6.06 5.10
CA VAL A 50 -11.51 -5.60 4.34
C VAL A 50 -11.25 -5.86 2.86
N LEU A 51 -12.11 -6.66 2.25
CA LEU A 51 -12.02 -7.05 0.85
C LEU A 51 -12.97 -6.17 0.01
N SER A 52 -12.43 -5.46 -0.98
CA SER A 52 -13.21 -4.75 -2.00
C SER A 52 -13.08 -5.48 -3.33
N GLY A 53 -14.22 -5.87 -3.92
CA GLY A 53 -14.30 -6.77 -5.08
C GLY A 53 -14.44 -8.25 -4.68
N ASP A 54 -14.58 -9.12 -5.68
CA ASP A 54 -14.71 -10.57 -5.46
C ASP A 54 -13.55 -11.33 -6.14
N PRO A 55 -12.54 -11.83 -5.39
CA PRO A 55 -11.42 -12.56 -5.96
C PRO A 55 -11.80 -13.92 -6.56
N SER A 56 -13.03 -14.41 -6.35
CA SER A 56 -13.49 -15.67 -6.92
C SER A 56 -14.02 -15.52 -8.35
N GLY A 57 -14.52 -14.34 -8.71
CA GLY A 57 -15.10 -14.04 -10.02
C GLY A 57 -14.34 -12.96 -10.80
N ASP A 58 -13.74 -12.00 -10.09
CA ASP A 58 -13.10 -10.82 -10.66
C ASP A 58 -11.59 -10.98 -10.73
N ARG A 59 -10.99 -10.31 -11.72
CA ARG A 59 -9.52 -10.20 -11.85
C ARG A 59 -9.00 -8.87 -11.31
N ASP A 60 -9.84 -8.15 -10.57
CA ASP A 60 -9.52 -6.90 -9.91
C ASP A 60 -10.14 -6.88 -8.51
N PHE A 61 -9.31 -6.71 -7.49
CA PHE A 61 -9.76 -6.62 -6.10
C PHE A 61 -8.67 -5.97 -5.25
N THR A 62 -9.05 -5.51 -4.07
CA THR A 62 -8.12 -5.00 -3.08
C THR A 62 -8.36 -5.62 -1.73
N CYS A 63 -7.28 -6.10 -1.10
CA CYS A 63 -7.27 -6.49 0.31
C CYS A 63 -6.70 -5.33 1.13
N PHE A 64 -7.52 -4.68 1.93
CA PHE A 64 -7.09 -3.66 2.90
C PHE A 64 -6.83 -4.31 4.25
N TYR A 65 -5.64 -4.11 4.80
CA TYR A 65 -5.24 -4.66 6.09
C TYR A 65 -5.31 -3.60 7.16
N LEU A 66 -6.06 -3.86 8.23
CA LEU A 66 -6.19 -2.96 9.37
C LEU A 66 -5.52 -3.54 10.61
N ARG A 67 -5.06 -2.64 11.48
CA ARG A 67 -4.67 -2.95 12.85
C ARG A 67 -5.35 -1.96 13.78
N ALA A 68 -6.15 -2.45 14.72
CA ALA A 68 -6.91 -1.62 15.65
C ALA A 68 -7.74 -0.51 14.94
N GLY A 69 -8.29 -0.83 13.77
CA GLY A 69 -9.07 0.11 12.95
C GLY A 69 -8.25 1.09 12.10
N GLU A 70 -6.91 1.04 12.12
CA GLU A 70 -6.05 1.85 11.25
C GLU A 70 -5.59 1.04 10.03
N LEU A 71 -5.67 1.64 8.83
CA LEU A 71 -5.15 1.02 7.61
C LEU A 71 -3.60 0.97 7.66
N VAL A 72 -3.04 -0.24 7.63
CA VAL A 72 -1.58 -0.47 7.70
C VAL A 72 -0.97 -0.95 6.39
N ALA A 73 -1.76 -1.62 5.55
CA ALA A 73 -1.32 -2.08 4.24
C ALA A 73 -2.49 -2.29 3.27
N ALA A 74 -2.19 -2.41 1.97
CA ALA A 74 -3.13 -2.84 0.96
C ALA A 74 -2.45 -3.64 -0.16
N ASP A 75 -3.07 -4.74 -0.57
CA ASP A 75 -2.70 -5.50 -1.77
C ASP A 75 -3.73 -5.21 -2.86
N CYS A 76 -3.33 -4.51 -3.92
CA CYS A 76 -4.21 -4.03 -4.98
C CYS A 76 -3.93 -4.80 -6.27
N ILE A 77 -4.88 -5.61 -6.73
CA ILE A 77 -4.77 -6.42 -7.95
C ILE A 77 -5.55 -5.71 -9.04
N ASN A 78 -4.88 -5.28 -10.11
CA ASN A 78 -5.45 -4.52 -11.22
C ASN A 78 -6.22 -3.24 -10.82
N ARG A 79 -5.94 -2.71 -9.61
CA ARG A 79 -6.56 -1.50 -9.06
C ARG A 79 -5.51 -0.44 -8.68
N PRO A 80 -4.90 0.25 -9.67
CA PRO A 80 -3.88 1.26 -9.39
C PRO A 80 -4.41 2.48 -8.62
N ARG A 81 -5.72 2.78 -8.71
CA ARG A 81 -6.37 3.85 -7.93
C ARG A 81 -6.33 3.55 -6.43
N ASP A 82 -6.73 2.33 -6.05
CA ASP A 82 -6.70 1.85 -4.66
C ASP A 82 -5.28 1.87 -4.10
N PHE A 83 -4.28 1.52 -4.92
CA PHE A 83 -2.88 1.60 -4.52
C PHE A 83 -2.43 3.03 -4.19
N VAL A 84 -2.77 4.00 -5.06
CA VAL A 84 -2.44 5.42 -4.83
C VAL A 84 -3.15 5.96 -3.59
N PHE A 85 -4.44 5.63 -3.45
CA PHE A 85 -5.23 5.97 -2.27
C PHE A 85 -4.59 5.40 -0.99
N SER A 86 -4.30 4.10 -0.97
CA SER A 86 -3.73 3.40 0.19
C SER A 86 -2.38 3.97 0.58
N LYS A 87 -1.50 4.26 -0.39
CA LYS A 87 -0.21 4.92 -0.09
C LYS A 87 -0.40 6.25 0.60
N ARG A 88 -1.33 7.09 0.12
CA ARG A 88 -1.62 8.39 0.72
C ARG A 88 -2.21 8.22 2.11
N ALA A 89 -3.21 7.36 2.24
CA ALA A 89 -3.90 7.08 3.48
C ALA A 89 -2.95 6.62 4.60
N ILE A 90 -2.12 5.62 4.32
CA ILE A 90 -1.19 5.07 5.30
C ILE A 90 -0.09 6.09 5.65
N THR A 91 0.44 6.81 4.65
CA THR A 91 1.48 7.83 4.89
C THR A 91 0.97 9.00 5.73
N GLN A 92 -0.30 9.37 5.56
CA GLN A 92 -0.94 10.48 6.28
C GLN A 92 -1.67 10.02 7.55
N GLN A 93 -1.69 8.72 7.85
CA GLN A 93 -2.44 8.13 8.97
C GLN A 93 -3.90 8.59 8.97
N LEU A 94 -4.54 8.57 7.79
CA LEU A 94 -5.95 8.95 7.68
C LEU A 94 -6.80 7.91 8.39
N HIS A 95 -7.72 8.38 9.24
CA HIS A 95 -8.77 7.54 9.76
C HIS A 95 -9.78 7.29 8.65
N ILE A 96 -9.94 6.03 8.24
CA ILE A 96 -10.81 5.61 7.15
C ILE A 96 -11.81 4.61 7.69
N ASN A 97 -13.09 4.86 7.42
CA ASN A 97 -14.14 3.94 7.81
C ASN A 97 -14.18 2.72 6.88
N ARG A 98 -14.62 1.60 7.42
CA ARG A 98 -14.78 0.34 6.68
C ARG A 98 -15.58 0.52 5.37
N ASP A 99 -16.68 1.26 5.43
CA ASP A 99 -17.56 1.46 4.27
C ASP A 99 -16.88 2.25 3.14
N GLU A 100 -15.98 3.17 3.49
CA GLU A 100 -15.19 3.92 2.50
C GLU A 100 -14.19 3.01 1.76
N LEU A 101 -13.63 2.00 2.45
CA LEU A 101 -12.75 1.01 1.83
C LEU A 101 -13.51 0.10 0.85
N LEU A 102 -14.78 -0.21 1.14
CA LEU A 102 -15.61 -1.00 0.24
C LEU A 102 -15.94 -0.23 -1.05
N LEU A 103 -16.22 1.08 -0.93
CA LEU A 103 -16.58 1.98 -2.03
C LEU A 103 -15.39 2.40 -2.90
N ALA A 104 -14.15 2.27 -2.41
CA ALA A 104 -12.94 2.66 -3.16
C ALA A 104 -12.82 1.95 -4.53
N GLY A 105 -13.39 0.76 -4.69
CA GLY A 105 -13.43 0.00 -5.94
C GLY A 105 -14.57 0.36 -6.91
N SER A 106 -15.46 1.30 -6.57
CA SER A 106 -16.70 1.58 -7.33
C SER A 106 -16.67 2.87 -8.16
N ALA A 107 -15.52 3.54 -8.30
CA ALA A 107 -15.35 4.78 -9.07
C ALA A 107 -14.21 4.70 -10.10
#